data_AF-A0A2H5TF79-F1
#
_entry.id   AF-A0A2H5TF79-F1
#
_cell.length_a   1.000
_cell.length_b   1.000
_cell.length_c   1.000
_cell.angle_alpha   90.00
_cell.angle_beta   90.00
_cell.angle_gamma   90.00
#
_symmetry.space_group_name_H-M   'P 1'
#
loop_
_entity.id
_entity.type
_entity.pdbx_description
1 polymer ?
#
loop_
_entity_poly.entity_id
_entity_poly.type
_entity_poly.pdbx_seq_one_letter_code
_entity_poly.pdbx_strand_id
1 'polypeptide(L)'
;MSSKFLVELSNDYEKLFETEIGYDVIIYAGEEPNVKEIHAHSNILCIRSKYFRTAFSNEWAEKIDGKFIFRKPNISPHLFNIILRFIYSGNIELKNLQGSDVLKLLIAVDELNIQQLISHIQEYLINHQTEFLHQNPTGILETVYQHETFTDLWNFCLEKVCEDPKILFNSDNFTNLKAPLLELLLKRDDLNMDEIEIWESLLRWCFTQQNIKNDPTKWSKEDITKIERSLHRFIPLIRFYNISPTDFFYKVYCYKEILPQDLIHNLLEFHIVPNMKPKTNVAPPRKYLKFKLDSTLIESKHVSLFASWIDKKDSSYYNSKNCPYEFKLLYRSGQDGFNAESFHKNCDNKGATIWIAKIKGSTQLIGGYNPLDWGGNCGQKNTTDSFLFNFTDGNDISSVKLGPINNLTGASAIYCYNNQGPSMGSLNSKNSNNWSYYAGSTTYPNIGIPSKFTIENYETFSIVKQ
;
A
#
# COMPACT_ATOMS: atom_id res chain seq x y z
N MET A 1 -25.71 -28.49 -30.54
CA MET A 1 -25.43 -28.10 -29.14
C MET A 1 -24.17 -28.83 -28.71
N SER A 2 -23.25 -28.16 -28.01
CA SER A 2 -22.06 -28.78 -27.42
C SER A 2 -22.21 -28.72 -25.90
N SER A 3 -22.22 -29.87 -25.24
CA SER A 3 -22.18 -29.98 -23.78
C SER A 3 -20.73 -30.18 -23.33
N LYS A 4 -20.32 -29.52 -22.24
CA LYS A 4 -18.96 -29.60 -21.68
C LYS A 4 -19.01 -30.21 -20.28
N PHE A 5 -18.24 -31.27 -20.06
CA PHE A 5 -18.16 -32.01 -18.78
C PHE A 5 -16.79 -31.82 -18.12
N LEU A 6 -16.35 -30.56 -17.96
CA LEU A 6 -14.98 -30.25 -17.53
C LEU A 6 -14.71 -30.61 -16.07
N VAL A 7 -15.71 -30.51 -15.19
CA VAL A 7 -15.58 -30.85 -13.77
C VAL A 7 -15.34 -32.36 -13.59
N GLU A 8 -16.08 -33.18 -14.33
CA GLU A 8 -15.90 -34.64 -14.28
C GLU A 8 -14.52 -35.04 -14.79
N LEU A 9 -14.10 -34.49 -15.94
CA LEU A 9 -12.76 -34.71 -16.48
C LEU A 9 -11.66 -34.30 -15.49
N SER A 10 -11.81 -33.15 -14.84
CA SER A 10 -10.89 -32.66 -13.82
C SER A 10 -10.79 -33.62 -12.62
N ASN A 11 -11.92 -34.11 -12.13
CA ASN A 11 -11.96 -35.07 -11.03
C ASN A 11 -11.33 -36.41 -11.42
N ASP A 12 -11.47 -36.83 -12.67
CA ASP A 12 -10.84 -38.07 -13.16
C ASP A 12 -9.32 -37.96 -13.22
N TYR A 13 -8.76 -36.80 -13.59
CA TYR A 13 -7.32 -36.55 -13.47
C TYR A 13 -6.86 -36.44 -12.01
N GLU A 14 -7.68 -35.89 -11.11
CA GLU A 14 -7.36 -35.90 -9.67
C GLU A 14 -7.28 -37.33 -9.11
N LYS A 15 -8.24 -38.20 -9.47
CA LYS A 15 -8.17 -39.64 -9.14
C LYS A 15 -6.93 -40.32 -9.74
N LEU A 16 -6.54 -39.95 -10.96
CA LEU A 16 -5.32 -40.48 -11.57
C LEU A 16 -4.07 -40.09 -10.76
N PHE A 17 -4.02 -38.87 -10.24
CA PHE A 17 -2.95 -38.45 -9.32
C PHE A 17 -2.96 -39.25 -8.02
N GLU A 18 -4.14 -39.48 -7.41
CA GLU A 18 -4.26 -40.22 -6.14
C GLU A 18 -4.00 -41.72 -6.25
N THR A 19 -4.39 -42.34 -7.36
CA THR A 19 -4.23 -43.79 -7.58
C THR A 19 -2.83 -44.16 -8.06
N GLU A 20 -2.07 -43.19 -8.57
CA GLU A 20 -0.71 -43.35 -9.08
C GLU A 20 -0.60 -44.38 -10.23
N ILE A 21 -1.72 -44.76 -10.84
CA ILE A 21 -1.76 -45.81 -11.86
C ILE A 21 -1.03 -45.35 -13.12
N GLY A 22 0.05 -46.05 -13.49
CA GLY A 22 0.80 -45.79 -14.71
C GLY A 22 1.79 -44.63 -14.59
N TYR A 23 2.17 -44.24 -13.38
CA TYR A 23 3.17 -43.21 -13.15
C TYR A 23 4.52 -43.54 -13.80
N ASP A 24 5.15 -42.51 -14.35
CA ASP A 24 6.47 -42.59 -14.99
C ASP A 24 7.44 -41.51 -14.47
N VAL A 25 7.05 -40.77 -13.42
CA VAL A 25 7.87 -39.78 -12.72
C VAL A 25 7.87 -40.06 -11.23
N ILE A 26 9.06 -40.05 -10.63
CA ILE A 26 9.29 -40.10 -9.18
C ILE A 26 9.90 -38.77 -8.74
N ILE A 27 9.20 -38.08 -7.85
CA ILE A 27 9.60 -36.77 -7.32
C ILE A 27 10.02 -36.94 -5.86
N TYR A 28 11.27 -36.60 -5.55
CA TYR A 28 11.76 -36.46 -4.18
C TYR A 28 11.68 -35.01 -3.76
N ALA A 29 10.66 -34.66 -2.98
CA ALA A 29 10.41 -33.31 -2.47
C ALA A 29 10.85 -33.17 -1.01
N GLY A 30 11.41 -32.02 -0.65
CA GLY A 30 11.86 -31.69 0.70
C GLY A 30 13.31 -32.06 1.00
N GLU A 31 13.81 -31.56 2.13
CA GLU A 31 15.14 -31.85 2.65
C GLU A 31 15.09 -32.90 3.77
N GLU A 32 16.18 -33.66 3.93
CA GLU A 32 16.33 -34.65 5.01
C GLU A 32 16.14 -34.01 6.39
N PRO A 33 15.41 -34.64 7.33
CA PRO A 33 14.80 -35.98 7.27
C PRO A 33 13.36 -36.01 6.71
N ASN A 34 12.86 -34.90 6.15
CA ASN A 34 11.46 -34.72 5.75
C ASN A 34 11.23 -34.97 4.24
N VAL A 35 12.14 -35.65 3.56
CA VAL A 35 11.99 -35.99 2.15
C VAL A 35 10.78 -36.93 1.99
N LYS A 36 9.96 -36.67 0.97
CA LYS A 36 8.93 -37.62 0.55
C LYS A 36 9.03 -37.92 -0.93
N GLU A 37 8.79 -39.18 -1.25
CA GLU A 37 8.59 -39.67 -2.60
C GLU A 37 7.14 -39.37 -3.03
N ILE A 38 6.97 -38.83 -4.23
CA ILE A 38 5.68 -38.48 -4.83
C ILE A 38 5.66 -38.99 -6.28
N HIS A 39 4.61 -39.70 -6.68
CA HIS A 39 4.47 -40.22 -8.02
C HIS A 39 3.67 -39.28 -8.94
N ALA A 40 4.04 -39.20 -10.22
CA ALA A 40 3.37 -38.37 -11.21
C ALA A 40 3.52 -38.87 -12.66
N HIS A 41 2.84 -38.19 -13.58
CA HIS A 41 2.79 -38.52 -15.00
C HIS A 41 3.44 -37.42 -15.85
N SER A 42 4.51 -37.78 -16.56
CA SER A 42 5.35 -36.85 -17.32
C SER A 42 4.56 -36.07 -18.37
N ASN A 43 3.61 -36.71 -19.05
CA ASN A 43 2.77 -36.09 -20.08
C ASN A 43 1.87 -34.97 -19.52
N ILE A 44 1.28 -35.17 -18.33
CA ILE A 44 0.44 -34.18 -17.65
C ILE A 44 1.31 -33.01 -17.16
N LEU A 45 2.45 -33.30 -16.56
CA LEU A 45 3.39 -32.26 -16.13
C LEU A 45 3.89 -31.42 -17.31
N CYS A 46 4.32 -32.07 -18.41
CA CYS A 46 4.84 -31.44 -19.62
C CYS A 46 3.82 -30.58 -20.40
N ILE A 47 2.52 -30.89 -20.32
CA ILE A 47 1.50 -30.10 -21.01
C ILE A 47 1.12 -28.84 -20.22
N ARG A 48 1.23 -28.90 -18.88
CA ARG A 48 0.83 -27.82 -17.96
C ARG A 48 1.99 -26.91 -17.55
N SER A 49 3.23 -27.35 -17.69
CA SER A 49 4.42 -26.55 -17.36
C SER A 49 5.52 -26.72 -18.41
N LYS A 50 6.01 -25.57 -18.91
CA LYS A 50 7.20 -25.53 -19.78
C LYS A 50 8.44 -26.02 -19.04
N TYR A 51 8.53 -25.78 -17.74
CA TYR A 51 9.64 -26.26 -16.91
C TYR A 51 9.72 -27.79 -16.97
N PHE A 52 8.61 -28.49 -16.70
CA PHE A 52 8.59 -29.96 -16.73
C PHE A 52 8.80 -30.52 -18.14
N ARG A 53 8.30 -29.83 -19.18
CA ARG A 53 8.58 -30.20 -20.57
C ARG A 53 10.08 -30.20 -20.88
N THR A 54 10.80 -29.19 -20.41
CA THR A 54 12.26 -29.13 -20.56
C THR A 54 12.94 -30.16 -19.65
N ALA A 55 12.52 -30.28 -18.38
CA ALA A 55 13.11 -31.18 -17.41
C ALA A 55 13.04 -32.67 -17.84
N PHE A 56 11.95 -33.08 -18.48
CA PHE A 56 11.76 -34.45 -18.96
C PHE A 56 12.17 -34.65 -20.43
N SER A 57 12.73 -33.63 -21.08
CA SER A 57 13.42 -33.81 -22.35
C SER A 57 14.80 -34.43 -22.12
N ASN A 58 15.32 -35.16 -23.11
CA ASN A 58 16.40 -36.17 -23.05
C ASN A 58 17.75 -35.78 -22.39
N GLU A 59 17.89 -34.60 -21.79
CA GLU A 59 19.17 -34.04 -21.31
C GLU A 59 19.17 -33.64 -19.83
N TRP A 60 18.02 -33.56 -19.12
CA TRP A 60 17.99 -32.98 -17.76
C TRP A 60 17.63 -33.97 -16.64
N ALA A 61 16.51 -34.70 -16.73
CA ALA A 61 16.13 -35.67 -15.69
C ALA A 61 16.78 -37.04 -15.91
N GLU A 62 17.31 -37.62 -14.83
CA GLU A 62 17.79 -39.00 -14.82
C GLU A 62 16.62 -39.96 -15.06
N LYS A 63 16.85 -41.02 -15.84
CA LYS A 63 15.84 -42.05 -16.08
C LYS A 63 16.35 -43.40 -15.57
N ILE A 64 15.73 -43.91 -14.51
CA ILE A 64 16.03 -45.21 -13.89
C ILE A 64 14.85 -46.13 -14.13
N ASP A 65 15.10 -47.33 -14.68
CA ASP A 65 14.06 -48.34 -14.97
C ASP A 65 12.86 -47.79 -15.75
N GLY A 66 13.12 -46.86 -16.68
CA GLY A 66 12.08 -46.25 -17.51
C GLY A 66 11.30 -45.11 -16.84
N LYS A 67 11.61 -44.74 -15.59
CA LYS A 67 10.97 -43.65 -14.84
C LYS A 67 11.89 -42.45 -14.69
N PHE A 68 11.36 -41.24 -14.82
CA PHE A 68 12.10 -40.01 -14.56
C PHE A 68 12.27 -39.80 -13.06
N ILE A 69 13.48 -39.49 -12.63
CA ILE A 69 13.79 -39.13 -11.24
C ILE A 69 13.98 -37.62 -11.16
N PHE A 70 13.21 -36.99 -10.29
CA PHE A 70 13.19 -35.53 -10.15
C PHE A 70 13.35 -35.15 -8.68
N ARG A 71 14.34 -34.31 -8.36
CA ARG A 71 14.68 -33.95 -6.97
C ARG A 71 14.46 -32.46 -6.74
N LYS A 72 13.66 -32.12 -5.73
CA LYS A 72 13.34 -30.75 -5.31
C LYS A 72 13.44 -30.58 -3.80
N PRO A 73 14.67 -30.50 -3.27
CA PRO A 73 14.86 -30.37 -1.83
C PRO A 73 14.28 -29.07 -1.28
N ASN A 74 14.35 -28.00 -2.06
CA ASN A 74 13.90 -26.66 -1.69
C ASN A 74 12.37 -26.47 -1.63
N ILE A 75 11.58 -27.47 -2.03
CA ILE A 75 10.10 -27.41 -2.00
C ILE A 75 9.61 -28.49 -1.05
N SER A 76 8.85 -28.12 -0.01
CA SER A 76 8.33 -29.09 0.93
C SER A 76 7.34 -30.07 0.26
N PRO A 77 7.22 -31.33 0.73
CA PRO A 77 6.28 -32.29 0.16
C PRO A 77 4.84 -31.80 0.14
N HIS A 78 4.43 -31.04 1.16
CA HIS A 78 3.08 -30.51 1.25
C HIS A 78 2.81 -29.48 0.15
N LEU A 79 3.71 -28.51 -0.05
CA LEU A 79 3.56 -27.50 -1.08
C LEU A 79 3.65 -28.11 -2.48
N PHE A 80 4.53 -29.10 -2.68
CA PHE A 80 4.63 -29.81 -3.94
C PHE A 80 3.32 -30.53 -4.31
N ASN A 81 2.67 -31.17 -3.34
CA ASN A 81 1.36 -31.80 -3.54
C ASN A 81 0.27 -30.80 -3.93
N ILE A 82 0.27 -29.59 -3.36
CA ILE A 82 -0.66 -28.51 -3.76
C ILE A 82 -0.43 -28.12 -5.23
N ILE A 83 0.83 -27.98 -5.64
CA ILE A 83 1.19 -27.66 -7.02
C ILE A 83 0.75 -28.78 -7.98
N LEU A 84 0.98 -30.05 -7.61
CA LEU A 84 0.56 -31.18 -8.43
C LEU A 84 -0.96 -31.26 -8.55
N ARG A 85 -1.72 -31.10 -7.46
CA ARG A 85 -3.18 -31.03 -7.53
C ARG A 85 -3.66 -29.96 -8.51
N PHE A 86 -3.07 -28.76 -8.48
CA PHE A 86 -3.38 -27.73 -9.48
C PHE A 86 -3.03 -28.16 -10.91
N ILE A 87 -1.90 -28.84 -11.12
CA ILE A 87 -1.50 -29.31 -12.45
C ILE A 87 -2.52 -30.30 -13.01
N TYR A 88 -3.05 -31.22 -12.18
CA TYR A 88 -3.99 -32.26 -12.61
C TYR A 88 -5.43 -31.78 -12.71
N SER A 89 -5.93 -31.06 -11.70
CA SER A 89 -7.35 -30.68 -11.59
C SER A 89 -7.62 -29.19 -11.72
N GLY A 90 -6.58 -28.34 -11.78
CA GLY A 90 -6.75 -26.88 -11.81
C GLY A 90 -7.23 -26.29 -10.48
N ASN A 91 -7.35 -27.10 -9.43
CA ASN A 91 -7.78 -26.66 -8.11
C ASN A 91 -6.57 -26.30 -7.23
N ILE A 92 -6.71 -25.22 -6.44
CA ILE A 92 -5.72 -24.80 -5.45
C ILE A 92 -6.41 -24.37 -4.17
N GLU A 93 -5.90 -24.82 -3.01
CA GLU A 93 -6.43 -24.46 -1.70
C GLU A 93 -5.38 -23.67 -0.90
N LEU A 94 -5.63 -22.37 -0.71
CA LEU A 94 -4.72 -21.46 0.00
C LEU A 94 -5.18 -21.10 1.42
N LYS A 95 -6.46 -21.34 1.73
CA LYS A 95 -7.14 -20.82 2.95
C LYS A 95 -6.48 -21.24 4.26
N ASN A 96 -5.93 -22.45 4.31
CA ASN A 96 -5.38 -23.04 5.53
C ASN A 96 -3.85 -22.88 5.63
N LEU A 97 -3.22 -22.22 4.65
CA LEU A 97 -1.78 -21.98 4.64
C LEU A 97 -1.42 -20.74 5.46
N GLN A 98 -0.30 -20.80 6.18
CA GLN A 98 0.30 -19.63 6.80
C GLN A 98 0.91 -18.73 5.72
N GLY A 99 0.97 -17.41 5.94
CA GLY A 99 1.54 -16.47 4.96
C GLY A 99 2.94 -16.83 4.48
N SER A 100 3.79 -17.38 5.36
CA SER A 100 5.12 -17.88 5.01
C SER A 100 5.09 -19.09 4.07
N ASP A 101 4.11 -19.99 4.22
CA ASP A 101 3.93 -21.14 3.33
C ASP A 101 3.35 -20.71 1.98
N VAL A 102 2.46 -19.70 1.96
CA VAL A 102 1.95 -19.11 0.73
C VAL A 102 3.07 -18.42 -0.06
N LEU A 103 3.98 -17.70 0.61
CA LEU A 103 5.15 -17.10 -0.05
C LEU A 103 6.10 -18.17 -0.60
N LYS A 104 6.37 -19.24 0.16
CA LYS A 104 7.17 -20.38 -0.34
C LYS A 104 6.51 -21.07 -1.54
N LEU A 105 5.18 -21.19 -1.52
CA LEU A 105 4.40 -21.71 -2.64
C LEU A 105 4.56 -20.82 -3.87
N LEU A 106 4.50 -19.49 -3.70
CA LEU A 106 4.72 -18.52 -4.78
C LEU A 106 6.11 -18.68 -5.42
N ILE A 107 7.16 -18.82 -4.60
CA ILE A 107 8.54 -19.09 -5.05
C ILE A 107 8.61 -20.41 -5.84
N ALA A 108 7.99 -21.47 -5.32
CA ALA A 108 7.99 -22.77 -5.97
C ALA A 108 7.27 -22.76 -7.34
N VAL A 109 6.13 -22.06 -7.45
CA VAL A 109 5.40 -21.97 -8.74
C VAL A 109 6.12 -21.10 -9.76
N ASP A 110 6.89 -20.10 -9.31
CA ASP A 110 7.77 -19.31 -10.17
C ASP A 110 8.90 -20.16 -10.74
N GLU A 111 9.59 -20.92 -9.88
CA GLU A 111 10.65 -21.84 -10.28
C GLU A 111 10.15 -22.89 -11.29
N LEU A 112 8.95 -23.42 -11.05
CA LEU A 112 8.30 -24.40 -11.94
C LEU A 112 7.58 -23.75 -13.14
N ASN A 113 7.69 -22.43 -13.30
CA ASN A 113 7.14 -21.64 -14.40
C ASN A 113 5.63 -21.87 -14.64
N ILE A 114 4.84 -21.82 -13.57
CA ILE A 114 3.38 -22.00 -13.58
C ILE A 114 2.69 -20.62 -13.48
N GLN A 115 2.76 -19.87 -14.57
CA GLN A 115 2.34 -18.46 -14.63
C GLN A 115 0.92 -18.18 -14.10
N GLN A 116 -0.02 -19.08 -14.33
CA GLN A 116 -1.41 -18.94 -13.86
C GLN A 116 -1.52 -18.83 -12.33
N LEU A 117 -0.65 -19.53 -11.60
CA LEU A 117 -0.64 -19.48 -10.14
C LEU A 117 0.10 -18.29 -9.59
N ILE A 118 1.10 -17.76 -10.30
CA ILE A 118 1.91 -16.62 -9.84
C ILE A 118 1.03 -15.41 -9.54
N SER A 119 0.17 -15.00 -10.49
CA SER A 119 -0.75 -13.87 -10.28
C SER A 119 -1.78 -14.16 -9.17
N HIS A 120 -2.38 -15.35 -9.17
CA HIS A 120 -3.41 -15.72 -8.20
C HIS A 120 -2.89 -15.74 -6.75
N ILE A 121 -1.68 -16.27 -6.54
CA ILE A 121 -1.07 -16.35 -5.21
C ILE A 121 -0.62 -14.97 -4.72
N GLN A 122 -0.11 -14.10 -5.62
CA GLN A 122 0.20 -12.72 -5.27
C GLN A 122 -1.04 -11.95 -4.80
N GLU A 123 -2.14 -12.06 -5.55
CA GLU A 123 -3.43 -11.44 -5.17
C GLU A 123 -3.90 -11.95 -3.80
N TYR A 124 -3.79 -13.26 -3.54
CA TYR A 124 -4.14 -13.84 -2.26
C TYR A 124 -3.27 -13.30 -1.11
N LEU A 125 -1.95 -13.18 -1.31
CA LEU A 125 -1.04 -12.61 -0.30
C LEU A 125 -1.42 -11.16 0.04
N ILE A 126 -1.71 -10.35 -0.99
CA ILE A 126 -2.07 -8.94 -0.83
C ILE A 126 -3.41 -8.79 -0.09
N ASN A 127 -4.42 -9.54 -0.50
CA ASN A 127 -5.80 -9.40 -0.01
C ASN A 127 -6.07 -10.10 1.34
N HIS A 128 -5.30 -11.13 1.68
CA HIS A 128 -5.59 -12.00 2.83
C HIS A 128 -4.42 -12.22 3.78
N GLN A 129 -3.19 -11.84 3.43
CA GLN A 129 -1.99 -12.07 4.26
C GLN A 129 -1.19 -10.78 4.47
N THR A 130 -1.85 -9.61 4.45
CA THR A 130 -1.20 -8.30 4.62
C THR A 130 -0.44 -8.18 5.94
N GLU A 131 -0.97 -8.75 7.02
CA GLU A 131 -0.29 -8.76 8.33
C GLU A 131 1.06 -9.48 8.27
N PHE A 132 1.11 -10.64 7.60
CA PHE A 132 2.35 -11.37 7.37
C PHE A 132 3.36 -10.54 6.57
N LEU A 133 2.91 -9.83 5.52
CA LEU A 133 3.79 -8.97 4.72
C LEU A 133 4.41 -7.83 5.55
N HIS A 134 3.71 -7.36 6.59
CA HIS A 134 4.18 -6.30 7.48
C HIS A 134 5.10 -6.80 8.62
N GLN A 135 5.12 -8.10 8.93
CA GLN A 135 5.94 -8.63 10.03
C GLN A 135 7.45 -8.58 9.74
N ASN A 136 7.85 -8.72 8.47
CA ASN A 136 9.26 -8.67 8.07
C ASN A 136 9.44 -7.94 6.71
N PRO A 137 9.24 -6.62 6.67
CA PRO A 137 9.22 -5.86 5.41
C PRO A 137 10.55 -5.96 4.66
N THR A 138 11.69 -5.97 5.36
CA THR A 138 13.00 -6.16 4.72
C THR A 138 13.12 -7.52 4.03
N GLY A 139 12.77 -8.61 4.74
CA GLY A 139 12.85 -9.96 4.19
C GLY A 139 11.91 -10.15 3.00
N ILE A 140 10.68 -9.65 3.10
CA ILE A 140 9.71 -9.70 2.01
C ILE A 140 10.22 -8.93 0.79
N LEU A 141 10.68 -7.69 0.97
CA LEU A 141 11.15 -6.86 -0.13
C LEU A 141 12.37 -7.50 -0.83
N GLU A 142 13.30 -8.08 -0.06
CA GLU A 142 14.45 -8.83 -0.59
C GLU A 142 14.06 -10.09 -1.36
N THR A 143 13.06 -10.83 -0.88
CA THR A 143 12.52 -12.00 -1.58
C THR A 143 11.87 -11.56 -2.89
N VAL A 144 10.96 -10.59 -2.84
CA VAL A 144 10.21 -10.13 -4.01
C VAL A 144 11.15 -9.58 -5.09
N TYR A 145 12.18 -8.83 -4.70
CA TYR A 145 13.18 -8.31 -5.64
C TYR A 145 13.96 -9.39 -6.39
N GLN A 146 14.07 -10.61 -5.86
CA GLN A 146 14.77 -11.72 -6.52
C GLN A 146 13.93 -12.40 -7.62
N HIS A 147 12.62 -12.12 -7.68
CA HIS A 147 11.69 -12.78 -8.59
C HIS A 147 11.02 -11.75 -9.50
N GLU A 148 11.48 -11.65 -10.75
CA GLU A 148 10.99 -10.67 -11.74
C GLU A 148 9.49 -10.79 -12.03
N THR A 149 8.90 -11.97 -11.81
CA THR A 149 7.48 -12.24 -12.04
C THR A 149 6.58 -11.70 -10.92
N PHE A 150 7.14 -11.33 -9.76
CA PHE A 150 6.36 -10.89 -8.58
C PHE A 150 5.97 -9.41 -8.65
N THR A 151 5.53 -8.97 -9.83
CA THR A 151 5.27 -7.55 -10.12
C THR A 151 4.17 -6.93 -9.26
N ASP A 152 3.07 -7.65 -9.00
CA ASP A 152 1.96 -7.14 -8.19
C ASP A 152 2.38 -6.97 -6.73
N LEU A 153 3.06 -7.98 -6.18
CA LEU A 153 3.56 -7.94 -4.80
C LEU A 153 4.68 -6.91 -4.64
N TRP A 154 5.53 -6.75 -5.66
CA TRP A 154 6.57 -5.72 -5.70
C TRP A 154 5.97 -4.32 -5.64
N ASN A 155 4.98 -4.05 -6.49
CA ASN A 155 4.29 -2.76 -6.52
C ASN A 155 3.60 -2.47 -5.19
N PHE A 156 2.90 -3.46 -4.63
CA PHE A 156 2.25 -3.34 -3.32
C PHE A 156 3.26 -3.02 -2.21
N CYS A 157 4.35 -3.78 -2.11
CA CYS A 157 5.37 -3.55 -1.08
C CYS A 157 6.02 -2.16 -1.22
N LEU A 158 6.36 -1.76 -2.45
CA LEU A 158 6.94 -0.44 -2.70
C LEU A 158 5.98 0.70 -2.37
N GLU A 159 4.71 0.57 -2.73
CA GLU A 159 3.67 1.55 -2.38
C GLU A 159 3.60 1.72 -0.86
N LYS A 160 3.50 0.62 -0.11
CA LYS A 160 3.43 0.66 1.36
C LYS A 160 4.68 1.25 2.00
N VAL A 161 5.87 0.87 1.53
CA VAL A 161 7.13 1.45 2.02
C VAL A 161 7.23 2.93 1.69
N CYS A 162 6.73 3.37 0.54
CA CYS A 162 6.78 4.79 0.19
C CYS A 162 5.75 5.62 0.96
N GLU A 163 4.56 5.06 1.22
CA GLU A 163 3.51 5.69 2.03
C GLU A 163 3.91 5.85 3.50
N ASP A 164 4.43 4.78 4.10
CA ASP A 164 4.92 4.74 5.49
C ASP A 164 6.33 4.15 5.59
N PRO A 165 7.38 4.92 5.29
CA PRO A 165 8.76 4.43 5.28
C PRO A 165 9.23 3.85 6.61
N LYS A 166 8.60 4.25 7.73
CA LYS A 166 8.97 3.78 9.06
C LYS A 166 8.82 2.27 9.21
N ILE A 167 7.92 1.62 8.45
CA ILE A 167 7.78 0.16 8.47
C ILE A 167 9.10 -0.55 8.11
N LEU A 168 9.84 -0.01 7.14
CA LEU A 168 11.09 -0.58 6.67
C LEU A 168 12.27 0.04 7.42
N PHE A 169 12.35 1.37 7.41
CA PHE A 169 13.51 2.11 7.92
C PHE A 169 13.63 2.06 9.44
N ASN A 170 12.57 1.81 10.22
CA ASN A 170 12.71 1.61 11.67
C ASN A 170 12.83 0.14 12.06
N SER A 171 12.77 -0.80 11.12
CA SER A 171 12.94 -2.22 11.44
C SER A 171 14.39 -2.53 11.82
N ASP A 172 14.57 -3.44 12.78
CA ASP A 172 15.90 -3.93 13.19
C ASP A 172 16.66 -4.58 12.02
N ASN A 173 15.91 -5.13 11.05
CA ASN A 173 16.45 -5.80 9.87
C ASN A 173 16.80 -4.83 8.73
N PHE A 174 16.49 -3.53 8.82
CA PHE A 174 16.78 -2.56 7.75
C PHE A 174 18.24 -2.59 7.30
N THR A 175 19.15 -2.74 8.26
CA THR A 175 20.59 -2.76 7.99
C THR A 175 21.02 -3.98 7.17
N ASN A 176 20.18 -5.01 7.03
CA ASN A 176 20.41 -6.19 6.19
C ASN A 176 19.98 -5.99 4.73
N LEU A 177 19.30 -4.87 4.40
CA LEU A 177 18.86 -4.58 3.04
C LEU A 177 20.08 -4.44 2.12
N LYS A 178 20.07 -5.11 0.96
CA LYS A 178 21.17 -5.05 0.01
C LYS A 178 21.22 -3.67 -0.67
N ALA A 179 22.45 -3.26 -0.98
CA ALA A 179 22.72 -1.96 -1.60
C ALA A 179 21.85 -1.63 -2.83
N PRO A 180 21.56 -2.56 -3.77
CA PRO A 180 20.72 -2.25 -4.93
C PRO A 180 19.27 -1.89 -4.56
N LEU A 181 18.68 -2.56 -3.57
CA LEU A 181 17.32 -2.24 -3.12
C LEU A 181 17.28 -0.90 -2.40
N LEU A 182 18.26 -0.63 -1.53
CA LEU A 182 18.38 0.67 -0.88
C LEU A 182 18.53 1.78 -1.94
N GLU A 183 19.35 1.57 -2.96
CA GLU A 183 19.54 2.51 -4.06
C GLU A 183 18.23 2.79 -4.81
N LEU A 184 17.44 1.74 -5.06
CA LEU A 184 16.13 1.85 -5.72
C LEU A 184 15.18 2.71 -4.88
N LEU A 185 15.09 2.46 -3.58
CA LEU A 185 14.26 3.24 -2.65
C LEU A 185 14.71 4.70 -2.59
N LEU A 186 16.02 4.95 -2.48
CA LEU A 186 16.57 6.31 -2.42
C LEU A 186 16.42 7.07 -3.75
N LYS A 187 16.21 6.41 -4.89
CA LYS A 187 15.87 7.09 -6.15
C LYS A 187 14.42 7.58 -6.22
N ARG A 188 13.52 7.08 -5.38
CA ARG A 188 12.09 7.33 -5.48
C ARG A 188 11.68 8.72 -5.02
N ASP A 189 11.04 9.48 -5.89
CA ASP A 189 10.48 10.79 -5.55
C ASP A 189 9.30 10.73 -4.58
N ASP A 190 8.63 9.59 -4.44
CA ASP A 190 7.44 9.41 -3.60
C ASP A 190 7.73 8.72 -2.27
N LEU A 191 9.00 8.52 -1.90
CA LEU A 191 9.38 8.06 -0.57
C LEU A 191 9.07 9.15 0.48
N ASN A 192 8.05 8.92 1.31
CA ASN A 192 7.49 9.89 2.26
C ASN A 192 8.31 9.99 3.56
N MET A 193 9.57 10.42 3.46
CA MET A 193 10.52 10.50 4.56
C MET A 193 11.33 11.80 4.47
N ASP A 194 11.63 12.42 5.61
CA ASP A 194 12.48 13.61 5.64
C ASP A 194 13.91 13.26 5.19
N GLU A 195 14.53 14.12 4.39
CA GLU A 195 15.89 13.87 3.87
C GLU A 195 16.92 13.68 4.99
N ILE A 196 16.70 14.30 6.15
CA ILE A 196 17.56 14.09 7.31
C ILE A 196 17.41 12.68 7.89
N GLU A 197 16.18 12.16 7.99
CA GLU A 197 15.94 10.80 8.48
C GLU A 197 16.51 9.76 7.49
N ILE A 198 16.42 10.04 6.18
CA ILE A 198 17.03 9.22 5.12
C ILE A 198 18.55 9.18 5.30
N TRP A 199 19.19 10.33 5.50
CA TRP A 199 20.63 10.43 5.72
C TRP A 199 21.07 9.65 6.97
N GLU A 200 20.38 9.85 8.10
CA GLU A 200 20.68 9.12 9.36
C GLU A 200 20.49 7.61 9.19
N SER A 201 19.46 7.18 8.45
CA SER A 201 19.23 5.77 8.14
C SER A 201 20.34 5.19 7.28
N LEU A 202 20.78 5.90 6.26
CA LEU A 202 21.88 5.50 5.38
C LEU A 202 23.20 5.37 6.16
N LEU A 203 23.48 6.29 7.09
CA LEU A 203 24.64 6.20 7.99
C LEU A 203 24.55 4.95 8.87
N ARG A 204 23.39 4.71 9.51
CA ARG A 204 23.17 3.50 10.31
C ARG A 204 23.40 2.22 9.49
N TRP A 205 22.86 2.15 8.28
CA TRP A 205 23.09 1.04 7.35
C TRP A 205 24.59 0.88 7.05
N CYS A 206 25.28 1.95 6.67
CA CYS A 206 26.70 1.90 6.32
C CYS A 206 27.57 1.43 7.49
N PHE A 207 27.35 1.97 8.69
CA PHE A 207 28.14 1.62 9.86
C PHE A 207 27.94 0.17 10.29
N THR A 208 26.71 -0.35 10.20
CA THR A 208 26.45 -1.78 10.44
C THR A 208 27.14 -2.65 9.40
N GLN A 209 27.05 -2.31 8.11
CA GLN A 209 27.68 -3.06 7.02
C GLN A 209 29.22 -3.10 7.11
N GLN A 210 29.83 -1.99 7.56
CA GLN A 210 31.28 -1.90 7.70
C GLN A 210 31.79 -2.32 9.09
N ASN A 211 30.90 -2.64 10.04
CA ASN A 211 31.21 -2.91 11.45
C ASN A 211 32.02 -1.77 12.10
N ILE A 212 31.62 -0.52 11.83
CA ILE A 212 32.26 0.71 12.34
C ILE A 212 31.34 1.36 13.38
N LYS A 213 31.92 1.90 14.46
CA LYS A 213 31.16 2.69 15.45
C LYS A 213 30.89 4.10 14.92
N ASN A 214 29.69 4.62 15.18
CA ASN A 214 29.32 5.98 14.83
C ASN A 214 29.96 7.01 15.78
N ASP A 215 31.25 7.27 15.60
CA ASP A 215 32.00 8.29 16.33
C ASP A 215 33.09 8.87 15.41
N PRO A 216 32.79 9.95 14.67
CA PRO A 216 33.72 10.58 13.72
C PRO A 216 35.09 10.93 14.32
N THR A 217 35.16 11.21 15.63
CA THR A 217 36.41 11.60 16.29
C THR A 217 37.39 10.44 16.48
N LYS A 218 36.93 9.20 16.30
CA LYS A 218 37.72 7.98 16.52
C LYS A 218 38.04 7.20 15.25
N TRP A 219 37.60 7.67 14.09
CA TRP A 219 37.81 6.96 12.83
C TRP A 219 39.27 7.01 12.38
N SER A 220 39.79 5.87 11.96
CA SER A 220 41.08 5.79 11.26
C SER A 220 40.92 6.18 9.78
N LYS A 221 42.04 6.42 9.09
CA LYS A 221 42.02 6.64 7.63
C LYS A 221 41.42 5.47 6.85
N GLU A 222 41.61 4.24 7.35
CA GLU A 222 41.02 3.04 6.75
C GLU A 222 39.51 3.00 6.94
N ASP A 223 39.01 3.40 8.12
CA ASP A 223 37.57 3.50 8.39
C ASP A 223 36.91 4.52 7.47
N ILE A 224 37.51 5.71 7.34
CA ILE A 224 37.05 6.77 6.43
C ILE A 224 36.95 6.23 5.00
N THR A 225 38.00 5.57 4.50
CA THR A 225 38.03 5.01 3.14
C THR A 225 36.93 3.96 2.92
N LYS A 226 36.65 3.10 3.92
CA LYS A 226 35.56 2.12 3.85
C LYS A 226 34.19 2.78 3.80
N ILE A 227 33.96 3.80 4.64
CA ILE A 227 32.70 4.55 4.69
C ILE A 227 32.48 5.28 3.37
N GLU A 228 33.47 6.02 2.87
CA GLU A 228 33.41 6.74 1.59
C GLU A 228 33.03 5.79 0.44
N ARG A 229 33.72 4.65 0.33
CA ARG A 229 33.44 3.65 -0.71
C ARG A 229 32.02 3.09 -0.61
N SER A 230 31.52 2.86 0.60
CA SER A 230 30.18 2.35 0.86
C SER A 230 29.10 3.38 0.49
N LEU A 231 29.30 4.64 0.88
CA LEU A 231 28.33 5.73 0.68
C LEU A 231 28.36 6.32 -0.73
N HIS A 232 29.47 6.19 -1.47
CA HIS A 232 29.70 6.86 -2.76
C HIS A 232 28.51 6.80 -3.73
N ARG A 233 27.88 5.63 -3.88
CA ARG A 233 26.74 5.45 -4.80
C ARG A 233 25.44 6.12 -4.31
N PHE A 234 25.33 6.40 -3.02
CA PHE A 234 24.12 6.90 -2.37
C PHE A 234 24.18 8.41 -2.14
N ILE A 235 25.36 9.00 -1.97
CA ILE A 235 25.52 10.46 -1.78
C ILE A 235 24.75 11.28 -2.83
N PRO A 236 24.81 10.95 -4.14
CA PRO A 236 24.06 11.71 -5.15
C PRO A 236 22.53 11.55 -5.07
N LEU A 237 22.03 10.58 -4.30
CA LEU A 237 20.60 10.30 -4.14
C LEU A 237 19.98 11.04 -2.96
N ILE A 238 20.81 11.60 -2.07
CA ILE A 238 20.36 12.42 -0.94
C ILE A 238 20.16 13.86 -1.40
N ARG A 239 19.00 14.44 -1.10
CA ARG A 239 18.65 15.80 -1.51
C ARG A 239 19.10 16.77 -0.42
N PHE A 240 20.42 16.89 -0.23
CA PHE A 240 21.01 17.65 0.87
C PHE A 240 20.53 19.10 0.99
N TYR A 241 20.21 19.76 -0.13
CA TYR A 241 19.66 21.12 -0.15
C TYR A 241 18.26 21.24 0.47
N ASN A 242 17.58 20.11 0.71
CA ASN A 242 16.29 20.02 1.38
C ASN A 242 16.41 19.72 2.88
N ILE A 243 17.63 19.65 3.42
CA ILE A 243 17.88 19.50 4.86
C ILE A 243 17.92 20.90 5.50
N SER A 244 17.36 21.02 6.71
CA SER A 244 17.34 22.31 7.43
C SER A 244 18.77 22.78 7.76
N PRO A 245 19.05 24.09 7.85
CA PRO A 245 20.37 24.58 8.24
C PRO A 245 20.85 24.01 9.59
N THR A 246 19.93 23.84 10.55
CA THR A 246 20.20 23.26 11.86
C THR A 246 20.62 21.79 11.75
N ASP A 247 19.85 20.97 11.04
CA ASP A 247 20.19 19.56 10.84
C ASP A 247 21.45 19.39 10.00
N PHE A 248 21.65 20.23 8.97
CA PHE A 248 22.88 20.24 8.19
C PHE A 248 24.10 20.42 9.12
N PHE A 249 24.09 21.42 9.99
CA PHE A 249 25.24 21.69 10.86
C PHE A 249 25.51 20.56 11.86
N TYR A 250 24.48 20.07 12.54
CA TYR A 250 24.67 19.09 13.63
C TYR A 250 24.74 17.64 13.17
N LYS A 251 24.11 17.29 12.03
CA LYS A 251 23.92 15.89 11.62
C LYS A 251 24.50 15.55 10.24
N VAL A 252 24.87 16.54 9.42
CA VAL A 252 25.54 16.31 8.13
C VAL A 252 27.00 16.76 8.19
N TYR A 253 27.24 18.01 8.59
CA TYR A 253 28.57 18.62 8.58
C TYR A 253 29.55 17.98 9.57
N CYS A 254 29.05 17.37 10.65
CA CYS A 254 29.87 16.55 11.56
C CYS A 254 30.53 15.35 10.85
N TYR A 255 30.02 14.94 9.68
CA TYR A 255 30.55 13.89 8.82
C TYR A 255 31.28 14.42 7.59
N LYS A 256 31.73 15.69 7.58
CA LYS A 256 32.39 16.31 6.41
C LYS A 256 33.61 15.56 5.87
N GLU A 257 34.27 14.73 6.68
CA GLU A 257 35.46 13.97 6.28
C GLU A 257 35.15 12.80 5.34
N ILE A 258 33.92 12.29 5.34
CA ILE A 258 33.46 11.19 4.47
C ILE A 258 32.61 11.68 3.29
N LEU A 259 32.44 13.00 3.16
CA LEU A 259 31.63 13.64 2.12
C LEU A 259 32.54 14.34 1.09
N PRO A 260 32.16 14.38 -0.19
CA PRO A 260 32.93 15.10 -1.20
C PRO A 260 33.15 16.58 -0.81
N GLN A 261 34.40 17.04 -0.91
CA GLN A 261 34.77 18.42 -0.52
C GLN A 261 33.94 19.48 -1.24
N ASP A 262 33.71 19.32 -2.55
CA ASP A 262 32.89 20.23 -3.34
C ASP A 262 31.44 20.27 -2.86
N LEU A 263 30.89 19.13 -2.43
CA LEU A 263 29.53 19.05 -1.88
C LEU A 263 29.45 19.85 -0.57
N ILE A 264 30.39 19.63 0.35
CA ILE A 264 30.42 20.35 1.64
C ILE A 264 30.55 21.85 1.41
N HIS A 265 31.46 22.28 0.54
CA HIS A 265 31.64 23.69 0.22
C HIS A 265 30.35 24.33 -0.34
N ASN A 266 29.70 23.66 -1.28
CA ASN A 266 28.46 24.15 -1.89
C ASN A 266 27.29 24.20 -0.88
N LEU A 267 27.18 23.22 0.02
CA LEU A 267 26.15 23.21 1.07
C LEU A 267 26.40 24.29 2.12
N LEU A 268 27.66 24.51 2.52
CA LEU A 268 28.03 25.60 3.43
C LEU A 268 27.64 26.96 2.85
N GLU A 269 28.00 27.21 1.59
CA GLU A 269 27.64 28.46 0.91
C GLU A 269 26.12 28.62 0.81
N PHE A 270 25.39 27.56 0.45
CA PHE A 270 23.93 27.58 0.35
C PHE A 270 23.23 27.94 1.67
N HIS A 271 23.70 27.40 2.81
CA HIS A 271 23.09 27.66 4.10
C HIS A 271 23.52 28.98 4.76
N ILE A 272 24.71 29.51 4.43
CA ILE A 272 25.26 30.73 5.05
C ILE A 272 24.93 31.98 4.24
N VAL A 273 24.94 31.89 2.90
CA VAL A 273 24.74 33.05 2.02
C VAL A 273 23.24 33.25 1.75
N PRO A 274 22.66 34.42 2.10
CA PRO A 274 21.24 34.67 1.86
C PRO A 274 20.87 34.58 0.37
N ASN A 275 19.70 34.00 0.07
CA ASN A 275 19.15 33.85 -1.28
C ASN A 275 20.03 33.05 -2.28
N MET A 276 20.97 32.27 -1.77
CA MET A 276 21.79 31.41 -2.60
C MET A 276 20.94 30.30 -3.23
N LYS A 277 21.19 30.02 -4.51
CA LYS A 277 20.56 28.91 -5.23
C LYS A 277 21.50 27.70 -5.26
N PRO A 278 20.98 26.47 -5.30
CA PRO A 278 21.82 25.29 -5.49
C PRO A 278 22.64 25.38 -6.79
N LYS A 279 23.92 24.99 -6.74
CA LYS A 279 24.84 25.07 -7.88
C LYS A 279 24.73 23.90 -8.87
N THR A 280 24.10 22.80 -8.46
CA THR A 280 23.89 21.61 -9.28
C THR A 280 22.42 21.45 -9.64
N ASN A 281 22.11 20.69 -10.70
CA ASN A 281 20.73 20.25 -10.96
C ASN A 281 20.30 19.30 -9.84
N VAL A 282 19.73 19.85 -8.78
CA VAL A 282 19.24 19.09 -7.64
C VAL A 282 17.91 18.45 -8.02
N ALA A 283 17.73 17.18 -7.68
CA ALA A 283 16.41 16.57 -7.72
C ALA A 283 15.43 17.42 -6.89
N PRO A 284 14.17 17.59 -7.33
CA PRO A 284 13.18 18.31 -6.54
C PRO A 284 12.99 17.62 -5.17
N PRO A 285 12.51 18.32 -4.13
CA PRO A 285 12.15 17.68 -2.86
C PRO A 285 11.33 16.41 -3.07
N ARG A 286 11.53 15.38 -2.22
CA ARG A 286 10.63 14.20 -2.24
C ARG A 286 9.21 14.68 -2.01
N LYS A 287 8.30 14.14 -2.82
CA LYS A 287 6.89 14.49 -2.84
C LYS A 287 6.24 13.89 -1.60
N TYR A 288 6.30 14.66 -0.52
CA TYR A 288 5.66 14.32 0.74
C TYR A 288 4.15 14.20 0.55
N LEU A 289 3.56 13.12 1.07
CA LEU A 289 2.18 13.16 1.52
C LEU A 289 2.20 14.01 2.79
N LYS A 290 2.13 15.33 2.61
CA LYS A 290 2.46 16.37 3.61
C LYS A 290 1.81 16.17 4.99
N PHE A 291 0.75 15.36 5.08
CA PHE A 291 0.07 15.03 6.33
C PHE A 291 -0.35 13.56 6.36
N LYS A 292 -0.03 12.89 7.47
CA LYS A 292 -0.62 11.59 7.81
C LYS A 292 -2.13 11.80 7.98
N LEU A 293 -2.91 11.27 7.05
CA LEU A 293 -4.35 11.26 7.15
C LEU A 293 -4.76 10.36 8.33
N ASP A 294 -5.25 10.96 9.41
CA ASP A 294 -5.84 10.22 10.54
C ASP A 294 -7.28 9.83 10.21
N SER A 295 -7.42 8.76 9.44
CA SER A 295 -8.72 8.21 9.06
C SER A 295 -8.70 6.69 9.12
N THR A 296 -9.84 6.13 9.50
CA THR A 296 -10.13 4.70 9.40
C THR A 296 -11.08 4.36 8.24
N LEU A 297 -11.63 5.39 7.58
CA LEU A 297 -12.64 5.25 6.51
C LEU A 297 -12.10 5.61 5.13
N ILE A 298 -11.10 6.48 5.03
CA ILE A 298 -10.57 6.99 3.77
C ILE A 298 -9.04 6.95 3.72
N GLU A 299 -8.53 6.88 2.50
CA GLU A 299 -7.10 6.90 2.16
C GLU A 299 -6.71 8.19 1.41
N SER A 300 -5.41 8.39 1.19
CA SER A 300 -4.83 9.54 0.47
C SER A 300 -5.46 9.83 -0.90
N LYS A 301 -5.87 8.78 -1.63
CA LYS A 301 -6.55 8.88 -2.93
C LYS A 301 -7.91 9.61 -2.83
N HIS A 302 -8.63 9.46 -1.73
CA HIS A 302 -9.90 10.15 -1.50
C HIS A 302 -9.70 11.64 -1.23
N VAL A 303 -8.69 11.98 -0.44
CA VAL A 303 -8.34 13.38 -0.09
C VAL A 303 -8.08 14.21 -1.35
N SER A 304 -7.34 13.63 -2.29
CA SER A 304 -7.03 14.25 -3.58
C SER A 304 -8.27 14.55 -4.42
N LEU A 305 -9.20 13.59 -4.43
CA LEU A 305 -10.47 13.69 -5.12
C LEU A 305 -11.34 14.80 -4.50
N PHE A 306 -11.45 14.82 -3.17
CA PHE A 306 -12.18 15.85 -2.43
C PHE A 306 -11.63 17.26 -2.68
N ALA A 307 -10.31 17.41 -2.66
CA ALA A 307 -9.67 18.68 -2.97
C ALA A 307 -10.04 19.20 -4.37
N SER A 308 -10.09 18.30 -5.36
CA SER A 308 -10.46 18.64 -6.73
C SER A 308 -11.90 19.17 -6.79
N TRP A 309 -12.82 18.53 -6.08
CA TRP A 309 -14.22 18.96 -6.04
C TRP A 309 -14.43 20.28 -5.30
N ILE A 310 -13.72 20.50 -4.18
CA ILE A 310 -13.77 21.75 -3.42
C ILE A 310 -13.39 22.95 -4.32
N ASP A 311 -12.36 22.80 -5.17
CA ASP A 311 -11.96 23.83 -6.12
C ASP A 311 -12.70 23.77 -7.48
N LYS A 312 -13.73 22.92 -7.59
CA LYS A 312 -14.55 22.71 -8.79
C LYS A 312 -13.69 22.36 -10.03
N LYS A 313 -12.68 21.53 -9.84
CA LYS A 313 -11.79 20.99 -10.88
C LYS A 313 -12.16 19.55 -11.21
N ASP A 314 -11.62 19.07 -12.33
CA ASP A 314 -11.72 17.66 -12.70
C ASP A 314 -11.14 16.77 -11.59
N SER A 315 -11.74 15.59 -11.39
CA SER A 315 -11.40 14.65 -10.32
C SER A 315 -9.92 14.21 -10.30
N SER A 316 -9.20 14.36 -11.40
CA SER A 316 -7.77 14.05 -11.53
C SER A 316 -6.85 15.27 -11.40
N TYR A 317 -7.38 16.47 -11.13
CA TYR A 317 -6.61 17.71 -11.10
C TYR A 317 -5.63 17.75 -9.93
N TYR A 318 -6.14 17.44 -8.73
CA TYR A 318 -5.29 17.22 -7.56
C TYR A 318 -5.03 15.73 -7.35
N ASN A 319 -3.83 15.46 -6.85
CA ASN A 319 -3.37 14.17 -6.38
C ASN A 319 -2.73 14.39 -4.99
N SER A 320 -2.21 13.30 -4.41
CA SER A 320 -1.57 13.30 -3.10
C SER A 320 -0.42 14.31 -2.96
N LYS A 321 0.12 14.81 -4.08
CA LYS A 321 1.34 15.61 -4.18
C LYS A 321 1.07 17.12 -4.31
N ASN A 322 -0.12 17.52 -4.74
CA ASN A 322 -0.46 18.93 -5.00
C ASN A 322 -1.79 19.36 -4.36
N CYS A 323 -2.33 18.56 -3.44
CA CYS A 323 -3.51 18.91 -2.65
C CYS A 323 -3.26 20.20 -1.85
N PRO A 324 -4.02 21.30 -2.11
CA PRO A 324 -3.82 22.58 -1.42
C PRO A 324 -4.48 22.60 -0.03
N TYR A 325 -5.12 21.50 0.36
CA TYR A 325 -5.91 21.38 1.57
C TYR A 325 -5.27 20.39 2.55
N GLU A 326 -5.25 20.75 3.82
CA GLU A 326 -5.02 19.85 4.94
C GLU A 326 -6.37 19.41 5.53
N PHE A 327 -6.52 18.10 5.75
CA PHE A 327 -7.73 17.48 6.30
C PHE A 327 -7.44 17.04 7.74
N LYS A 328 -7.85 17.83 8.74
CA LYS A 328 -7.61 17.51 10.16
C LYS A 328 -8.85 16.87 10.75
N LEU A 329 -8.71 15.65 11.27
CA LEU A 329 -9.80 14.95 11.95
C LEU A 329 -10.29 15.80 13.14
N LEU A 330 -11.60 16.05 13.17
CA LEU A 330 -12.27 16.75 14.27
C LEU A 330 -13.06 15.79 15.15
N TYR A 331 -13.66 14.78 14.52
CA TYR A 331 -14.66 13.94 15.15
C TYR A 331 -14.64 12.55 14.53
N ARG A 332 -14.74 11.51 15.38
CA ARG A 332 -14.86 10.11 14.98
C ARG A 332 -15.91 9.42 15.85
N SER A 333 -17.01 8.97 15.24
CA SER A 333 -18.14 8.44 16.00
C SER A 333 -17.82 7.20 16.84
N GLY A 334 -16.84 6.39 16.42
CA GLY A 334 -16.36 5.25 17.19
C GLY A 334 -15.70 5.63 18.53
N GLN A 335 -15.22 6.88 18.65
CA GLN A 335 -14.61 7.43 19.86
C GLN A 335 -15.56 8.41 20.57
N ASP A 336 -16.22 9.28 19.82
CA ASP A 336 -17.02 10.40 20.34
C ASP A 336 -18.51 10.07 20.53
N GLY A 337 -18.97 8.91 20.06
CA GLY A 337 -20.38 8.49 20.05
C GLY A 337 -21.14 8.95 18.81
N PHE A 338 -22.47 8.82 18.79
CA PHE A 338 -23.34 9.23 17.65
C PHE A 338 -24.27 10.40 17.98
N ASN A 339 -24.14 10.98 19.17
CA ASN A 339 -25.02 12.04 19.62
C ASN A 339 -24.60 13.40 19.01
N ALA A 340 -25.57 14.28 18.81
CA ALA A 340 -25.39 15.59 18.21
C ALA A 340 -24.57 16.54 19.10
N GLU A 341 -24.64 16.37 20.42
CA GLU A 341 -23.86 17.15 21.38
C GLU A 341 -22.35 16.97 21.16
N SER A 342 -21.88 15.73 21.05
CA SER A 342 -20.49 15.41 20.75
C SER A 342 -20.07 15.94 19.37
N PHE A 343 -20.95 15.89 18.37
CA PHE A 343 -20.66 16.44 17.05
C PHE A 343 -20.44 17.96 17.12
N HIS A 344 -21.41 18.69 17.68
CA HIS A 344 -21.33 20.14 17.80
C HIS A 344 -20.15 20.61 18.67
N LYS A 345 -19.86 19.89 19.77
CA LYS A 345 -18.68 20.15 20.61
C LYS A 345 -17.36 20.14 19.82
N ASN A 346 -17.25 19.26 18.83
CA ASN A 346 -16.02 19.06 18.05
C ASN A 346 -16.00 19.85 16.74
N CYS A 347 -17.16 20.05 16.10
CA CYS A 347 -17.27 20.57 14.74
C CYS A 347 -17.77 22.01 14.63
N ASP A 348 -18.39 22.59 15.67
CA ASP A 348 -18.77 24.01 15.64
C ASP A 348 -17.53 24.92 15.69
N ASN A 349 -17.60 26.06 14.99
CA ASN A 349 -16.53 27.07 14.89
C ASN A 349 -15.21 26.53 14.30
N LYS A 350 -15.29 25.51 13.44
CA LYS A 350 -14.14 24.92 12.71
C LYS A 350 -14.07 25.33 11.24
N GLY A 351 -15.04 26.10 10.75
CA GLY A 351 -15.10 26.54 9.36
C GLY A 351 -15.51 25.41 8.42
N ALA A 352 -14.91 25.36 7.23
CA ALA A 352 -15.23 24.37 6.22
C ALA A 352 -14.90 22.95 6.70
N THR A 353 -15.81 22.02 6.50
CA THR A 353 -15.66 20.63 6.92
C THR A 353 -16.11 19.66 5.83
N ILE A 354 -15.53 18.47 5.84
CA ILE A 354 -16.04 17.32 5.07
C ILE A 354 -16.30 16.18 6.04
N TRP A 355 -17.42 15.47 5.88
CA TRP A 355 -17.75 14.31 6.69
C TRP A 355 -17.93 13.09 5.80
N ILE A 356 -17.56 11.92 6.33
CA ILE A 356 -17.60 10.62 5.65
C ILE A 356 -18.21 9.60 6.60
N ALA A 357 -19.18 8.82 6.13
CA ALA A 357 -19.89 7.82 6.90
C ALA A 357 -19.97 6.48 6.16
N LYS A 358 -19.69 5.40 6.88
CA LYS A 358 -19.81 4.02 6.38
C LYS A 358 -21.17 3.44 6.72
N ILE A 359 -21.86 2.91 5.71
CA ILE A 359 -23.16 2.25 5.92
C ILE A 359 -22.92 0.83 6.44
N LYS A 360 -23.60 0.48 7.55
CA LYS A 360 -23.43 -0.79 8.25
C LYS A 360 -23.74 -1.98 7.35
N GLY A 361 -22.83 -2.95 7.35
CA GLY A 361 -22.96 -4.18 6.57
C GLY A 361 -22.66 -4.01 5.07
N SER A 362 -21.97 -2.93 4.69
CA SER A 362 -21.57 -2.66 3.31
C SER A 362 -20.18 -2.01 3.25
N THR A 363 -19.58 -1.99 2.05
CA THR A 363 -18.39 -1.18 1.75
C THR A 363 -18.76 0.25 1.32
N GLN A 364 -20.04 0.60 1.29
CA GLN A 364 -20.53 1.88 0.80
C GLN A 364 -20.11 3.02 1.74
N LEU A 365 -19.51 4.08 1.17
CA LEU A 365 -19.17 5.32 1.86
C LEU A 365 -19.98 6.48 1.31
N ILE A 366 -20.64 7.21 2.18
CA ILE A 366 -21.35 8.45 1.83
C ILE A 366 -20.71 9.63 2.55
N GLY A 367 -20.89 10.84 2.03
CA GLY A 367 -20.34 12.01 2.67
C GLY A 367 -20.86 13.31 2.14
N GLY A 368 -20.37 14.40 2.72
CA GLY A 368 -20.75 15.75 2.31
C GLY A 368 -19.72 16.79 2.72
N TYR A 369 -19.56 17.80 1.86
CA TYR A 369 -18.73 18.96 2.11
C TYR A 369 -19.60 20.16 2.49
N ASN A 370 -19.34 20.71 3.68
CA ASN A 370 -19.90 21.96 4.15
C ASN A 370 -18.83 23.06 4.08
N PRO A 371 -18.94 24.03 3.16
CA PRO A 371 -17.99 25.14 3.05
C PRO A 371 -18.15 26.18 4.17
N LEU A 372 -19.23 26.12 4.93
CA LEU A 372 -19.55 27.03 6.03
C LEU A 372 -19.23 26.39 7.37
N ASP A 373 -19.22 27.21 8.42
CA ASP A 373 -19.18 26.70 9.78
C ASP A 373 -20.53 26.08 10.22
N TRP A 374 -20.52 25.15 11.16
CA TRP A 374 -21.76 24.60 11.75
C TRP A 374 -22.42 25.58 12.73
N GLY A 375 -21.64 26.31 13.53
CA GLY A 375 -22.06 27.50 14.27
C GLY A 375 -23.18 27.33 15.31
N GLY A 376 -23.51 26.10 15.73
CA GLY A 376 -24.41 25.80 16.85
C GLY A 376 -25.82 26.39 16.81
N ASN A 377 -26.84 25.56 16.53
CA ASN A 377 -28.28 25.90 16.53
C ASN A 377 -28.69 27.17 15.77
N CYS A 378 -28.06 27.45 14.63
CA CYS A 378 -28.36 28.62 13.79
C CYS A 378 -29.35 28.34 12.65
N GLY A 379 -30.05 27.19 12.69
CA GLY A 379 -31.08 26.84 11.72
C GLY A 379 -30.50 26.38 10.38
N GLN A 380 -31.08 26.85 9.28
CA GLN A 380 -30.68 26.48 7.92
C GLN A 380 -29.71 27.51 7.34
N LYS A 381 -28.68 27.05 6.63
CA LYS A 381 -27.75 27.92 5.89
C LYS A 381 -27.81 27.64 4.41
N ASN A 382 -27.62 28.71 3.65
CA ASN A 382 -27.60 28.67 2.19
C ASN A 382 -26.16 28.74 1.70
N THR A 383 -25.82 27.89 0.73
CA THR A 383 -24.54 27.92 0.01
C THR A 383 -24.72 27.21 -1.31
N THR A 384 -23.94 27.57 -2.33
CA THR A 384 -23.90 26.87 -3.63
C THR A 384 -22.66 25.99 -3.79
N ASP A 385 -21.76 26.02 -2.79
CA ASP A 385 -20.44 25.39 -2.87
C ASP A 385 -20.35 24.07 -2.10
N SER A 386 -21.44 23.64 -1.47
CA SER A 386 -21.54 22.31 -0.84
C SER A 386 -21.93 21.22 -1.83
N PHE A 387 -21.57 19.99 -1.49
CA PHE A 387 -21.92 18.80 -2.27
C PHE A 387 -22.09 17.59 -1.36
N LEU A 388 -22.86 16.61 -1.83
CA LEU A 388 -22.90 15.25 -1.29
C LEU A 388 -22.17 14.30 -2.23
N PHE A 389 -21.67 13.19 -1.72
CA PHE A 389 -21.10 12.12 -2.54
C PHE A 389 -21.46 10.74 -2.01
N ASN A 390 -21.38 9.76 -2.90
CA ASN A 390 -21.66 8.36 -2.63
C ASN A 390 -20.69 7.45 -3.41
N PHE A 391 -19.81 6.76 -2.70
CA PHE A 391 -19.01 5.66 -3.24
C PHE A 391 -19.79 4.36 -3.04
N THR A 392 -20.15 3.68 -4.13
CA THR A 392 -20.81 2.37 -4.00
C THR A 392 -19.88 1.32 -3.42
N ASP A 393 -18.57 1.49 -3.61
CA ASP A 393 -17.51 0.78 -2.88
C ASP A 393 -16.46 1.80 -2.41
N GLY A 394 -16.30 1.93 -1.09
CA GLY A 394 -15.35 2.86 -0.48
C GLY A 394 -13.88 2.59 -0.78
N ASN A 395 -13.53 1.39 -1.26
CA ASN A 395 -12.15 1.09 -1.65
C ASN A 395 -11.85 1.51 -3.10
N ASP A 396 -12.89 1.71 -3.91
CA ASP A 396 -12.81 2.07 -5.33
C ASP A 396 -13.35 3.49 -5.57
N ILE A 397 -12.43 4.44 -5.75
CA ILE A 397 -12.78 5.84 -6.01
C ILE A 397 -13.47 6.07 -7.36
N SER A 398 -13.37 5.14 -8.31
CA SER A 398 -14.03 5.24 -9.61
C SER A 398 -15.55 5.01 -9.51
N SER A 399 -15.99 4.37 -8.42
CA SER A 399 -17.38 4.03 -8.15
C SER A 399 -18.25 5.23 -7.71
N VAL A 400 -17.67 6.42 -7.67
CA VAL A 400 -18.26 7.58 -7.01
C VAL A 400 -19.36 8.27 -7.82
N LYS A 401 -20.37 8.73 -7.09
CA LYS A 401 -21.43 9.61 -7.58
C LYS A 401 -21.40 10.91 -6.80
N LEU A 402 -21.03 12.00 -7.48
CA LEU A 402 -20.99 13.34 -6.92
C LEU A 402 -22.33 14.04 -7.11
N GLY A 403 -22.82 14.70 -6.06
CA GLY A 403 -24.07 15.45 -6.03
C GLY A 403 -23.83 16.90 -5.62
N PRO A 404 -23.44 17.79 -6.54
CA PRO A 404 -23.41 19.22 -6.27
C PRO A 404 -24.83 19.76 -6.06
N ILE A 405 -24.95 20.98 -5.53
CA ILE A 405 -26.27 21.62 -5.37
C ILE A 405 -26.97 21.83 -6.71
N ASN A 406 -28.26 21.49 -6.76
CA ASN A 406 -29.11 21.63 -7.95
C ASN A 406 -29.81 23.00 -8.04
N ASN A 407 -29.96 23.72 -6.94
CA ASN A 407 -30.70 24.99 -6.90
C ASN A 407 -29.75 26.20 -6.91
N LEU A 408 -30.00 27.15 -7.81
CA LEU A 408 -29.23 28.39 -7.97
C LEU A 408 -29.13 29.23 -6.69
N THR A 409 -30.09 29.12 -5.77
CA THR A 409 -30.07 29.89 -4.51
C THR A 409 -29.31 29.20 -3.38
N GLY A 410 -28.96 27.93 -3.54
CA GLY A 410 -28.33 27.15 -2.46
C GLY A 410 -29.21 27.01 -1.22
N ALA A 411 -30.53 27.23 -1.35
CA ALA A 411 -31.44 27.29 -0.21
C ALA A 411 -31.48 25.97 0.58
N SER A 412 -31.41 26.09 1.90
CA SER A 412 -31.47 24.96 2.85
C SER A 412 -30.41 23.88 2.55
N ALA A 413 -29.19 24.30 2.19
CA ALA A 413 -28.08 23.41 1.89
C ALA A 413 -27.55 22.69 3.13
N ILE A 414 -27.45 23.40 4.25
CA ILE A 414 -26.85 22.93 5.51
C ILE A 414 -27.84 23.15 6.66
N TYR A 415 -27.95 22.17 7.54
CA TYR A 415 -28.83 22.19 8.71
C TYR A 415 -28.02 22.12 9.99
N CYS A 416 -28.04 23.19 10.77
CA CYS A 416 -27.18 23.39 11.94
C CYS A 416 -27.95 23.30 13.27
N TYR A 417 -29.00 22.47 13.36
CA TYR A 417 -29.77 22.31 14.58
C TYR A 417 -29.01 21.48 15.62
N ASN A 418 -29.06 21.88 16.89
CA ASN A 418 -28.33 21.22 17.98
C ASN A 418 -28.66 19.73 18.23
N ASN A 419 -29.77 19.25 17.66
CA ASN A 419 -30.20 17.86 17.74
C ASN A 419 -29.84 17.03 16.50
N GLN A 420 -29.00 17.57 15.61
CA GLN A 420 -28.55 16.94 14.38
C GLN A 420 -27.03 16.90 14.32
N GLY A 421 -26.49 15.85 13.70
CA GLY A 421 -25.08 15.81 13.32
C GLY A 421 -24.87 16.54 11.99
N PRO A 422 -24.13 15.94 11.02
CA PRO A 422 -23.84 16.59 9.75
C PRO A 422 -25.03 16.54 8.76
N SER A 423 -26.11 17.27 9.04
CA SER A 423 -27.32 17.28 8.20
C SER A 423 -27.19 18.27 7.03
N MET A 424 -27.49 17.81 5.82
CA MET A 424 -27.36 18.59 4.57
C MET A 424 -28.53 18.33 3.64
N GLY A 425 -29.21 19.39 3.19
CA GLY A 425 -30.36 19.30 2.30
C GLY A 425 -31.48 18.45 2.90
N SER A 426 -31.68 17.25 2.36
CA SER A 426 -32.66 16.29 2.88
C SER A 426 -32.04 15.03 3.46
N LEU A 427 -30.72 15.07 3.73
CA LEU A 427 -30.03 14.10 4.56
C LEU A 427 -30.15 14.53 6.02
N ASN A 428 -30.72 13.63 6.84
CA ASN A 428 -31.07 13.91 8.22
C ASN A 428 -30.35 12.93 9.17
N SER A 429 -29.51 13.49 10.02
CA SER A 429 -28.66 12.82 11.02
C SER A 429 -29.07 13.15 12.46
N LYS A 430 -30.34 12.89 12.81
CA LYS A 430 -30.89 13.17 14.15
C LYS A 430 -30.32 12.26 15.23
N ASN A 431 -29.46 12.82 16.08
CA ASN A 431 -28.98 12.33 17.38
C ASN A 431 -28.88 10.80 17.55
N SER A 432 -28.46 10.09 16.50
CA SER A 432 -28.41 8.63 16.42
C SER A 432 -27.60 8.20 15.20
N ASN A 433 -27.32 6.91 15.10
CA ASN A 433 -26.71 6.30 13.92
C ASN A 433 -27.74 5.87 12.86
N ASN A 434 -29.03 6.10 13.06
CA ASN A 434 -30.08 5.78 12.08
C ASN A 434 -30.44 7.05 11.29
N TRP A 435 -29.94 7.12 10.06
CA TRP A 435 -30.08 8.29 9.21
C TRP A 435 -31.10 8.06 8.10
N SER A 436 -31.54 9.14 7.50
CA SER A 436 -32.47 9.11 6.37
C SER A 436 -32.10 10.13 5.31
N TYR A 437 -32.40 9.81 4.06
CA TYR A 437 -32.20 10.69 2.92
C TYR A 437 -33.46 10.70 2.04
N TYR A 438 -34.01 11.89 1.79
CA TYR A 438 -35.12 12.04 0.85
C TYR A 438 -34.59 12.43 -0.53
N ALA A 439 -34.46 11.44 -1.41
CA ALA A 439 -33.93 11.60 -2.76
C ALA A 439 -34.81 12.43 -3.73
N GLY A 440 -36.06 12.72 -3.35
CA GLY A 440 -36.97 13.60 -4.11
C GLY A 440 -36.81 15.09 -3.81
N SER A 441 -35.76 15.47 -3.06
CA SER A 441 -35.44 16.86 -2.74
C SER A 441 -34.91 17.62 -3.94
N THR A 442 -35.17 18.92 -4.00
CA THR A 442 -34.63 19.81 -5.03
C THR A 442 -33.23 20.34 -4.70
N THR A 443 -32.70 20.10 -3.48
CA THR A 443 -31.42 20.68 -3.04
C THR A 443 -30.20 19.94 -3.61
N TYR A 444 -30.18 18.60 -3.52
CA TYR A 444 -29.11 17.74 -4.06
C TYR A 444 -29.70 16.66 -4.96
N PRO A 445 -28.99 16.20 -6.00
CA PRO A 445 -29.47 15.13 -6.87
C PRO A 445 -29.52 13.78 -6.15
N ASN A 446 -30.31 12.85 -6.71
CA ASN A 446 -30.28 11.47 -6.27
C ASN A 446 -29.01 10.77 -6.75
N ILE A 447 -28.02 10.67 -5.86
CA ILE A 447 -26.75 9.98 -6.11
C ILE A 447 -26.72 8.53 -5.61
N GLY A 448 -27.88 7.96 -5.26
CA GLY A 448 -28.00 6.56 -4.82
C GLY A 448 -27.72 6.33 -3.33
N ILE A 449 -27.87 7.34 -2.48
CA ILE A 449 -27.91 7.16 -1.02
C ILE A 449 -29.26 6.51 -0.64
N PRO A 450 -29.29 5.45 0.18
CA PRO A 450 -30.53 4.80 0.60
C PRO A 450 -31.45 5.75 1.39
N SER A 451 -32.76 5.49 1.37
CA SER A 451 -33.73 6.38 2.03
C SER A 451 -33.69 6.31 3.55
N LYS A 452 -33.38 5.14 4.11
CA LYS A 452 -33.15 4.89 5.54
C LYS A 452 -31.99 3.90 5.67
N PHE A 453 -31.05 4.18 6.56
CA PHE A 453 -29.88 3.34 6.75
C PHE A 453 -29.27 3.55 8.14
N THR A 454 -28.49 2.58 8.58
CA THR A 454 -27.71 2.67 9.83
C THR A 454 -26.25 2.88 9.49
N ILE A 455 -25.63 3.86 10.13
CA ILE A 455 -24.20 4.12 10.02
C ILE A 455 -23.43 3.22 10.99
N GLU A 456 -22.35 2.61 10.50
CA GLU A 456 -21.39 1.85 11.30
C GLU A 456 -20.42 2.77 12.02
N ASN A 457 -19.83 3.72 11.29
CA ASN A 457 -18.96 4.78 11.79
C ASN A 457 -18.99 5.99 10.86
N TYR A 458 -18.73 7.19 11.39
CA TYR A 458 -18.48 8.39 10.59
C TYR A 458 -17.37 9.25 11.18
N GLU A 459 -16.66 9.94 10.29
CA GLU A 459 -15.56 10.86 10.60
C GLU A 459 -15.85 12.23 10.00
N THR A 460 -15.43 13.30 10.66
CA THR A 460 -15.53 14.68 10.15
C THR A 460 -14.16 15.34 10.23
N PHE A 461 -13.76 16.01 9.15
CA PHE A 461 -12.48 16.68 9.02
C PHE A 461 -12.69 18.17 8.78
N SER A 462 -11.87 19.02 9.42
CA SER A 462 -11.72 20.42 9.02
C SER A 462 -10.85 20.52 7.78
N ILE A 463 -11.20 21.46 6.91
CA ILE A 463 -10.48 21.75 5.67
C ILE A 463 -9.73 23.06 5.83
N VAL A 464 -8.40 22.99 5.82
CA VAL A 464 -7.52 24.16 5.94
C VAL A 464 -6.74 24.33 4.64
N LYS A 465 -6.93 25.46 3.96
CA LYS A 465 -6.14 25.82 2.78
C LYS A 465 -4.73 26.24 3.22
N GLN A 466 -3.72 25.70 2.55
CA GLN A 466 -2.31 25.96 2.85
C GLN A 466 -1.75 27.17 2.11
#